data_AF-G4TEU1-F1
#
_entry.id   AF-G4TEU1-F1
#
_cell.length_a   1.000
_cell.length_b   1.000
_cell.length_c   1.000
_cell.angle_alpha   90.00
_cell.angle_beta   90.00
_cell.angle_gamma   90.00
#
_symmetry.space_group_name_H-M   'P 1'
#
loop_
_entity.id
_entity.type
_entity.pdbx_description
1 polymer ?
#
loop_
_entity_poly.entity_id
_entity_poly.type
_entity_poly.pdbx_seq_one_letter_code
_entity_poly.pdbx_strand_id
1 'polypeptide(L)'
;MNGQHATDEMRVAGSSKAHLVANGSGNGDLPNGAQKIDLHIIEERAHCDRTVAYLYETGFKHGNFSDINVHIGSTVYRLHTLILARSPFLLHLMSTSPYKDMIYIPIDQYPDVTLETMAMAIGYLYSYQAGMALSQTNARAALAAACLLGGVHDFCERAYHVCKDSIRVDTIEDWLKWVDDHSSPFRSHSPSSSAVSTPRSPSPQSAQEAPVASIYGPYAQMLRDDVLEFLTVSLPSILLAESETTKAEVGGDATEALLRVFSRVPFDIFKTAMESPKFVIGSDHDRFRFAKAAIAKRKQFAGRGAEESVVLAVGEGKGNVHITRKVRRKALWKVAK
;
A
#
# COMPACT_ATOMS: atom_id res chain seq x y z
N MET A 1 25.30 -34.80 -40.82
CA MET A 1 26.26 -34.25 -39.84
C MET A 1 25.43 -33.79 -38.64
N ASN A 2 25.49 -34.59 -37.56
CA ASN A 2 24.90 -34.33 -36.23
C ASN A 2 25.42 -32.97 -35.70
N GLY A 3 24.73 -32.16 -34.89
CA GLY A 3 23.79 -32.41 -33.80
C GLY A 3 24.46 -31.99 -32.46
N GLN A 4 23.69 -31.35 -31.54
CA GLN A 4 24.02 -30.88 -30.16
C GLN A 4 24.35 -29.37 -30.07
N HIS A 5 23.55 -28.46 -29.48
CA HIS A 5 22.85 -28.39 -28.18
C HIS A 5 23.78 -28.55 -26.96
N ALA A 6 24.14 -27.42 -26.34
CA ALA A 6 24.80 -27.33 -25.05
C ALA A 6 23.82 -26.74 -24.03
N THR A 7 23.44 -27.54 -23.04
CA THR A 7 22.75 -27.13 -21.81
C THR A 7 23.77 -27.17 -20.68
N ASP A 8 23.90 -26.05 -19.97
CA ASP A 8 24.78 -25.89 -18.81
C ASP A 8 24.00 -26.28 -17.55
N GLU A 9 24.36 -27.42 -16.95
CA GLU A 9 23.82 -27.91 -15.68
C GLU A 9 24.61 -27.29 -14.51
N MET A 10 24.01 -26.32 -13.83
CA MET A 10 24.54 -25.86 -12.54
C MET A 10 23.91 -26.67 -11.39
N ARG A 11 24.64 -27.69 -10.94
CA ARG A 11 24.43 -28.41 -9.67
C ARG A 11 24.58 -27.44 -8.49
N VAL A 12 23.54 -27.34 -7.65
CA VAL A 12 23.70 -26.88 -6.26
C VAL A 12 23.12 -27.95 -5.34
N ALA A 13 24.04 -28.68 -4.71
CA ALA A 13 23.77 -29.52 -3.56
C ALA A 13 23.71 -28.64 -2.30
N GLY A 14 22.66 -28.81 -1.50
CA GLY A 14 22.44 -28.08 -0.27
C GLY A 14 21.32 -28.72 0.55
N SER A 15 21.52 -29.98 0.92
CA SER A 15 20.62 -30.73 1.81
C SER A 15 20.77 -30.22 3.24
N SER A 16 19.81 -29.42 3.72
CA SER A 16 19.65 -29.15 5.15
C SER A 16 18.63 -30.14 5.72
N LYS A 17 19.15 -31.28 6.18
CA LYS A 17 18.46 -32.27 6.99
C LYS A 17 18.24 -31.68 8.38
N ALA A 18 17.01 -31.27 8.69
CA ALA A 18 16.64 -30.91 10.06
C ALA A 18 16.62 -32.19 10.91
N HIS A 19 17.61 -32.30 11.79
CA HIS A 19 17.78 -33.40 12.74
C HIS A 19 16.81 -33.17 13.91
N LEU A 20 15.65 -33.82 13.91
CA LEU A 20 14.79 -33.90 15.09
C LEU A 20 15.37 -34.96 16.04
N VAL A 21 16.00 -34.49 17.12
CA VAL A 21 16.43 -35.30 18.25
C VAL A 21 15.17 -35.72 19.01
N ALA A 22 14.74 -36.97 18.81
CA ALA A 22 13.76 -37.61 19.67
C ALA A 22 14.48 -38.13 20.92
N ASN A 23 14.19 -37.53 22.07
CA ASN A 23 14.57 -38.07 23.38
C ASN A 23 13.36 -37.97 24.30
N GLY A 24 12.85 -39.12 24.73
CA GLY A 24 11.71 -39.20 25.66
C GLY A 24 10.93 -40.50 25.53
N SER A 25 11.51 -41.59 26.03
CA SER A 25 10.78 -42.82 26.30
C SER A 25 9.62 -42.56 27.26
N GLY A 26 8.40 -42.72 26.78
CA GLY A 26 7.18 -42.77 27.57
C GLY A 26 6.19 -43.69 26.86
N ASN A 27 6.18 -44.97 27.25
CA ASN A 27 5.11 -45.90 26.88
C ASN A 27 3.80 -45.39 27.51
N GLY A 28 3.04 -44.63 26.74
CA GLY A 28 1.64 -44.38 26.97
C GLY A 28 0.90 -44.75 25.70
N ASP A 29 0.12 -45.82 25.73
CA ASP A 29 -0.83 -46.18 24.69
C ASP A 29 -1.80 -45.01 24.48
N LEU A 30 -1.50 -44.15 23.51
CA LEU A 30 -2.42 -43.12 23.05
C LEU A 30 -3.50 -43.78 22.18
N PRO A 31 -4.76 -43.34 22.29
CA PRO A 31 -5.85 -43.95 21.55
C PRO A 31 -5.62 -43.83 20.05
N ASN A 32 -5.62 -44.99 19.37
CA ASN A 32 -5.37 -45.24 17.94
C ASN A 32 -6.18 -44.36 16.96
N GLY A 33 -7.15 -43.59 17.45
CA GLY A 33 -7.94 -42.63 16.67
C GLY A 33 -7.28 -41.27 16.44
N ALA A 34 -6.45 -40.77 17.37
CA ALA A 34 -5.87 -39.42 17.27
C ALA A 34 -4.77 -39.33 16.18
N GLN A 35 -3.92 -40.36 16.07
CA GLN A 35 -2.87 -40.41 15.04
C GLN A 35 -3.41 -40.61 13.62
N LYS A 36 -4.56 -41.30 13.48
CA LYS A 36 -5.20 -41.53 12.17
C LYS A 36 -5.88 -40.26 11.62
N ILE A 37 -6.39 -39.40 12.51
CA ILE A 37 -6.98 -38.11 12.13
C ILE A 37 -5.90 -37.16 11.59
N ASP A 38 -4.71 -37.17 12.20
CA ASP A 38 -3.60 -36.29 11.81
C ASP A 38 -3.07 -36.64 10.40
N LEU A 39 -2.91 -37.94 10.10
CA LEU A 39 -2.46 -38.40 8.77
C LEU A 39 -3.44 -38.03 7.65
N HIS A 40 -4.75 -38.19 7.86
CA HIS A 40 -5.76 -37.84 6.86
C HIS A 40 -5.76 -36.34 6.53
N ILE A 41 -5.63 -35.49 7.56
CA ILE A 41 -5.55 -34.03 7.39
C ILE A 41 -4.30 -33.65 6.58
N ILE A 42 -3.17 -34.31 6.83
CA ILE A 42 -1.92 -34.10 6.09
C ILE A 42 -2.08 -34.50 4.62
N GLU A 43 -2.67 -35.66 4.33
CA GLU A 43 -2.88 -36.15 2.97
C GLU A 43 -3.85 -35.26 2.18
N GLU A 44 -4.94 -34.83 2.81
CA GLU A 44 -5.92 -33.91 2.23
C GLU A 44 -5.29 -32.56 1.89
N ARG A 45 -4.51 -32.00 2.83
CA ARG A 45 -3.75 -30.76 2.58
C ARG A 45 -2.77 -30.91 1.43
N ALA A 46 -2.02 -32.01 1.39
CA ALA A 46 -1.07 -32.28 0.32
C ALA A 46 -1.77 -32.45 -1.05
N HIS A 47 -2.98 -33.02 -1.08
CA HIS A 47 -3.79 -33.08 -2.29
C HIS A 47 -4.22 -31.69 -2.77
N CYS A 48 -4.75 -30.87 -1.87
CA CYS A 48 -5.13 -29.48 -2.16
C CYS A 48 -3.94 -28.67 -2.69
N ASP A 49 -2.77 -28.77 -2.04
CA ASP A 49 -1.55 -28.07 -2.45
C ASP A 49 -1.11 -28.48 -3.86
N ARG A 50 -1.16 -29.78 -4.19
CA ARG A 50 -0.85 -30.27 -5.55
C ARG A 50 -1.86 -29.74 -6.58
N THR A 51 -3.14 -29.73 -6.25
CA THR A 51 -4.20 -29.23 -7.15
C THR A 51 -4.01 -27.73 -7.41
N VAL A 52 -3.80 -26.93 -6.38
CA VAL A 52 -3.58 -25.48 -6.48
C VAL A 52 -2.30 -25.15 -7.26
N ALA A 53 -1.20 -25.87 -7.01
CA ALA A 53 0.04 -25.73 -7.77
C ALA A 53 -0.17 -26.07 -9.25
N TYR A 54 -0.89 -27.15 -9.56
CA TYR A 54 -1.20 -27.53 -10.94
C TYR A 54 -2.07 -26.48 -11.65
N LEU A 55 -3.09 -25.93 -10.97
CA LEU A 55 -3.93 -24.86 -11.53
C LEU A 55 -3.12 -23.59 -11.83
N TYR A 56 -2.16 -23.24 -10.98
CA TYR A 56 -1.29 -22.09 -11.21
C TYR A 56 -0.32 -22.30 -12.36
N GLU A 57 0.40 -23.42 -12.37
CA GLU A 57 1.36 -23.72 -13.45
C GLU A 57 0.64 -23.97 -14.77
N THR A 58 -0.30 -24.91 -14.83
CA THR A 58 -0.93 -25.34 -16.08
C THR A 58 -2.02 -24.37 -16.54
N GLY A 59 -2.85 -23.90 -15.60
CA GLY A 59 -3.98 -23.03 -15.90
C GLY A 59 -3.56 -21.57 -16.08
N PHE A 60 -2.95 -20.96 -15.06
CA PHE A 60 -2.63 -19.53 -15.10
C PHE A 60 -1.43 -19.20 -15.99
N LYS A 61 -0.27 -19.86 -15.80
CA LYS A 61 0.95 -19.52 -16.56
C LYS A 61 0.89 -19.95 -18.03
N HIS A 62 0.33 -21.11 -18.32
CA HIS A 62 0.26 -21.62 -19.71
C HIS A 62 -1.08 -21.34 -20.40
N GLY A 63 -2.14 -20.99 -19.66
CA GLY A 63 -3.47 -20.73 -20.24
C GLY A 63 -4.16 -21.98 -20.79
N ASN A 64 -3.77 -23.18 -20.35
CA ASN A 64 -4.40 -24.42 -20.82
C ASN A 64 -5.83 -24.49 -20.30
N PHE A 65 -6.77 -24.90 -21.16
CA PHE A 65 -8.21 -24.98 -20.86
C PHE A 65 -8.90 -23.65 -20.56
N SER A 66 -8.26 -22.53 -20.96
CA SER A 66 -8.86 -21.20 -20.87
C SER A 66 -10.18 -21.10 -21.65
N ASP A 67 -11.19 -20.48 -21.05
CA ASP A 67 -12.49 -20.21 -21.65
C ASP A 67 -12.77 -18.69 -21.81
N ILE A 68 -11.82 -17.84 -21.39
CA ILE A 68 -11.93 -16.38 -21.51
C ILE A 68 -10.56 -15.72 -21.76
N ASN A 69 -10.55 -14.67 -22.57
CA ASN A 69 -9.40 -13.80 -22.81
C ASN A 69 -9.54 -12.50 -22.00
N VAL A 70 -8.54 -12.19 -21.18
CA VAL A 70 -8.49 -10.96 -20.37
C VAL A 70 -7.41 -10.05 -20.92
N HIS A 71 -7.83 -8.90 -21.45
CA HIS A 71 -6.95 -7.86 -21.95
C HIS A 71 -6.59 -6.90 -20.82
N ILE A 72 -5.29 -6.73 -20.57
CA ILE A 72 -4.75 -5.84 -19.54
C ILE A 72 -3.64 -5.01 -20.19
N GLY A 73 -3.96 -3.75 -20.49
CA GLY A 73 -3.09 -2.91 -21.32
C GLY A 73 -2.83 -3.57 -22.68
N SER A 74 -1.56 -3.79 -23.01
CA SER A 74 -1.14 -4.46 -24.25
C SER A 74 -1.08 -5.99 -24.17
N THR A 75 -1.31 -6.58 -22.99
CA THR A 75 -1.14 -8.02 -22.77
C THR A 75 -2.49 -8.74 -22.73
N VAL A 76 -2.52 -9.94 -23.30
CA VAL A 76 -3.71 -10.81 -23.29
C VAL A 76 -3.40 -12.05 -22.47
N TYR A 77 -4.25 -12.31 -21.47
CA TYR A 77 -4.17 -13.50 -20.63
C TYR A 77 -5.30 -14.47 -20.98
N ARG A 78 -4.94 -15.73 -21.20
CA ARG A 78 -5.88 -16.83 -21.42
C ARG A 78 -6.24 -17.47 -20.08
N LEU A 79 -7.43 -17.19 -19.56
CA LEU A 79 -7.82 -17.49 -18.18
C LEU A 79 -9.13 -18.29 -18.11
N HIS A 80 -9.59 -18.56 -16.89
CA HIS A 80 -10.72 -19.41 -16.57
C HIS A 80 -11.80 -18.63 -15.82
N THR A 81 -12.98 -18.51 -16.43
CA THR A 81 -14.14 -17.78 -15.93
C THR A 81 -14.51 -18.20 -14.51
N LEU A 82 -14.49 -19.50 -14.21
CA LEU A 82 -14.80 -20.05 -12.89
C LEU A 82 -13.84 -19.52 -11.80
N ILE A 83 -12.55 -19.40 -12.11
CA ILE A 83 -11.55 -18.88 -11.17
C ILE A 83 -11.66 -17.37 -11.05
N LEU A 84 -11.86 -16.67 -12.17
CA LEU A 84 -12.02 -15.21 -12.16
C LEU A 84 -13.26 -14.74 -11.40
N ALA A 85 -14.33 -15.53 -11.39
CA ALA A 85 -15.57 -15.23 -10.66
C ALA A 85 -15.38 -15.08 -9.15
N ARG A 86 -14.23 -15.51 -8.59
CA ARG A 86 -13.84 -15.26 -7.20
C ARG A 86 -13.59 -13.77 -6.91
N SER A 87 -13.30 -12.97 -7.93
CA SER A 87 -13.20 -11.52 -7.84
C SER A 87 -14.57 -10.89 -8.15
N PRO A 88 -15.16 -10.12 -7.22
CA PRO A 88 -16.42 -9.41 -7.48
C PRO A 88 -16.33 -8.46 -8.67
N PHE A 89 -15.17 -7.80 -8.83
CA PHE A 89 -14.89 -6.92 -9.96
C PHE A 89 -14.91 -7.68 -11.29
N LEU A 90 -14.16 -8.77 -11.40
CA LEU A 90 -14.09 -9.55 -12.63
C LEU A 90 -15.42 -10.25 -12.93
N LEU A 91 -16.13 -10.73 -11.90
CA LEU A 91 -17.47 -11.31 -12.06
C LEU A 91 -18.44 -10.28 -12.65
N HIS A 92 -18.46 -9.06 -12.12
CA HIS A 92 -19.28 -7.98 -12.65
C HIS A 92 -18.91 -7.66 -14.09
N LEU A 93 -17.62 -7.55 -14.38
CA LEU A 93 -17.11 -7.20 -15.70
C LEU A 93 -17.43 -8.30 -16.73
N MET A 94 -17.32 -9.59 -16.38
CA MET A 94 -17.76 -10.71 -17.22
C MET A 94 -19.28 -10.72 -17.42
N SER A 95 -20.06 -10.35 -16.41
CA SER A 95 -21.53 -10.35 -16.48
C SER A 95 -22.12 -9.18 -17.29
N THR A 96 -21.35 -8.10 -17.43
CA THR A 96 -21.78 -6.86 -18.12
C THR A 96 -21.09 -6.67 -19.46
N SER A 97 -20.06 -7.47 -19.77
CA SER A 97 -19.38 -7.42 -21.04
C SER A 97 -20.33 -7.80 -22.19
N PRO A 98 -20.30 -7.07 -23.32
CA PRO A 98 -21.01 -7.48 -24.53
C PRO A 98 -20.39 -8.73 -25.17
N TYR A 99 -19.13 -9.08 -24.81
CA TYR A 99 -18.41 -10.24 -25.30
C TYR A 99 -18.35 -11.32 -24.22
N LYS A 100 -18.76 -12.56 -24.57
CA LYS A 100 -18.86 -13.67 -23.60
C LYS A 100 -17.50 -14.30 -23.25
N ASP A 101 -16.54 -14.22 -24.15
CA ASP A 101 -15.23 -14.88 -24.10
C ASP A 101 -14.08 -13.87 -24.00
N MET A 102 -14.40 -12.59 -23.81
CA MET A 102 -13.40 -11.52 -23.76
C MET A 102 -13.80 -10.41 -22.81
N ILE A 103 -12.84 -9.95 -22.02
CA ILE A 103 -12.97 -8.79 -21.15
C ILE A 103 -11.74 -7.87 -21.19
N TYR A 104 -11.94 -6.58 -20.90
CA TYR A 104 -10.90 -5.56 -20.89
C TYR A 104 -10.79 -4.89 -19.51
N ILE A 105 -9.57 -4.84 -18.96
CA ILE A 105 -9.25 -4.14 -17.72
C ILE A 105 -8.48 -2.85 -18.10
N PRO A 106 -9.07 -1.66 -17.92
CA PRO A 106 -8.44 -0.39 -18.30
C PRO A 106 -7.38 0.04 -17.27
N ILE A 107 -6.25 -0.68 -17.21
CA ILE A 107 -5.18 -0.43 -16.23
C ILE A 107 -4.62 1.00 -16.30
N ASP A 108 -4.65 1.65 -17.47
CA ASP A 108 -4.16 3.02 -17.67
C ASP A 108 -4.93 4.08 -16.86
N GLN A 109 -6.13 3.75 -16.37
CA GLN A 109 -6.90 4.62 -15.48
C GLN A 109 -6.41 4.57 -14.03
N TYR A 110 -5.51 3.64 -13.71
CA TYR A 110 -5.05 3.34 -12.35
C TYR A 110 -3.53 3.44 -12.28
N PRO A 111 -2.98 4.65 -12.07
CA PRO A 111 -1.53 4.88 -12.11
C PRO A 111 -0.74 4.11 -11.04
N ASP A 112 -1.39 3.75 -9.93
CA ASP A 112 -0.78 2.96 -8.86
C ASP A 112 -0.77 1.45 -9.15
N VAL A 113 -1.36 0.99 -10.26
CA VAL A 113 -1.44 -0.42 -10.62
C VAL A 113 -0.50 -0.72 -11.78
N THR A 114 0.37 -1.71 -11.60
CA THR A 114 1.28 -2.17 -12.65
C THR A 114 0.77 -3.45 -13.28
N LEU A 115 1.20 -3.74 -14.51
CA LEU A 115 0.87 -5.00 -15.18
C LEU A 115 1.35 -6.22 -14.38
N GLU A 116 2.56 -6.14 -13.80
CA GLU A 116 3.14 -7.19 -12.94
C GLU A 116 2.23 -7.46 -11.75
N THR A 117 1.87 -6.44 -10.99
CA THR A 117 1.09 -6.60 -9.77
C THR A 117 -0.36 -6.97 -10.02
N MET A 118 -0.93 -6.55 -11.16
CA MET A 118 -2.21 -7.05 -11.64
C MET A 118 -2.14 -8.55 -11.97
N ALA A 119 -1.10 -9.00 -12.67
CA ALA A 119 -0.90 -10.41 -12.96
C ALA A 119 -0.71 -11.23 -11.67
N MET A 120 0.01 -10.70 -10.66
CA MET A 120 0.12 -11.33 -9.34
C MET A 120 -1.25 -11.47 -8.66
N ALA A 121 -2.06 -10.41 -8.63
CA ALA A 121 -3.36 -10.42 -7.97
C ALA A 121 -4.34 -11.41 -8.66
N ILE A 122 -4.36 -11.45 -9.98
CA ILE A 122 -5.14 -12.43 -10.75
C ILE A 122 -4.61 -13.85 -10.53
N GLY A 123 -3.29 -14.04 -10.59
CA GLY A 123 -2.65 -15.32 -10.31
C GLY A 123 -2.94 -15.83 -8.89
N TYR A 124 -3.11 -14.91 -7.92
CA TYR A 124 -3.46 -15.25 -6.55
C TYR A 124 -4.85 -15.89 -6.43
N LEU A 125 -5.76 -15.62 -7.37
CA LEU A 125 -7.06 -16.31 -7.46
C LEU A 125 -6.90 -17.80 -7.76
N TYR A 126 -5.81 -18.19 -8.42
CA TYR A 126 -5.43 -19.58 -8.69
C TYR A 126 -4.65 -20.19 -7.54
N SER A 127 -3.64 -19.47 -7.02
CA SER A 127 -2.73 -19.99 -6.00
C SER A 127 -2.01 -18.90 -5.23
N TYR A 128 -1.79 -19.14 -3.94
CA TYR A 128 -0.96 -18.29 -3.08
C TYR A 128 0.48 -18.12 -3.61
N GLN A 129 0.96 -19.04 -4.46
CA GLN A 129 2.29 -19.01 -5.06
C GLN A 129 2.52 -17.75 -5.90
N ALA A 130 1.46 -17.18 -6.50
CA ALA A 130 1.56 -15.92 -7.25
C ALA A 130 2.04 -14.75 -6.37
N GLY A 131 1.79 -14.82 -5.06
CA GLY A 131 2.21 -13.83 -4.08
C GLY A 131 3.65 -13.99 -3.57
N MET A 132 4.42 -14.99 -4.03
CA MET A 132 5.80 -15.21 -3.59
C MET A 132 6.78 -14.14 -4.08
N ALA A 133 6.47 -13.47 -5.20
CA ALA A 133 7.26 -12.36 -5.74
C ALA A 133 6.93 -11.01 -5.07
N LEU A 134 6.05 -11.00 -4.06
CA LEU A 134 5.69 -9.78 -3.33
C LEU A 134 6.89 -9.29 -2.52
N SER A 135 7.21 -8.01 -2.69
CA SER A 135 8.35 -7.35 -2.07
C SER A 135 8.01 -5.91 -1.71
N GLN A 136 8.88 -5.24 -0.98
CA GLN A 136 8.66 -3.84 -0.56
C GLN A 136 8.53 -2.88 -1.76
N THR A 137 9.16 -3.19 -2.89
CA THR A 137 9.14 -2.34 -4.08
C THR A 137 7.81 -2.38 -4.83
N ASN A 138 7.15 -3.55 -4.87
CA ASN A 138 5.91 -3.77 -5.60
C ASN A 138 4.66 -3.88 -4.69
N ALA A 139 4.82 -3.93 -3.36
CA ALA A 139 3.71 -4.13 -2.42
C ALA A 139 2.59 -3.08 -2.54
N ARG A 140 2.93 -1.81 -2.76
CA ARG A 140 1.92 -0.75 -2.95
C ARG A 140 1.06 -1.01 -4.17
N ALA A 141 1.68 -1.34 -5.30
CA ALA A 141 0.97 -1.62 -6.53
C ALA A 141 0.21 -2.96 -6.50
N ALA A 142 0.70 -3.93 -5.72
CA ALA A 142 0.01 -5.19 -5.44
C ALA A 142 -1.24 -4.98 -4.59
N LEU A 143 -1.15 -4.14 -3.55
CA LEU A 143 -2.30 -3.78 -2.72
C LEU A 143 -3.38 -3.06 -3.56
N ALA A 144 -2.99 -2.08 -4.37
CA ALA A 144 -3.91 -1.37 -5.27
C ALA A 144 -4.59 -2.33 -6.26
N ALA A 145 -3.83 -3.24 -6.88
CA ALA A 145 -4.37 -4.24 -7.80
C ALA A 145 -5.38 -5.18 -7.10
N ALA A 146 -5.03 -5.68 -5.91
CA ALA A 146 -5.86 -6.60 -5.15
C ALA A 146 -7.18 -5.94 -4.69
N CYS A 147 -7.13 -4.68 -4.28
CA CYS A 147 -8.30 -3.89 -3.94
C CYS A 147 -9.17 -3.59 -5.17
N LEU A 148 -8.56 -3.27 -6.32
CA LEU A 148 -9.27 -3.07 -7.58
C LEU A 148 -10.05 -4.32 -8.00
N LEU A 149 -9.50 -5.52 -7.79
CA LEU A 149 -10.19 -6.79 -8.03
C LEU A 149 -11.33 -7.09 -7.03
N GLY A 150 -11.78 -6.11 -6.24
CA GLY A 150 -12.86 -6.27 -5.27
C GLY A 150 -12.40 -6.82 -3.91
N GLY A 151 -11.10 -6.72 -3.61
CA GLY A 151 -10.54 -7.09 -2.31
C GLY A 151 -10.24 -8.58 -2.17
N VAL A 152 -9.17 -9.04 -2.83
CA VAL A 152 -8.60 -10.38 -2.61
C VAL A 152 -7.97 -10.44 -1.22
N HIS A 153 -8.81 -10.65 -0.18
CA HIS A 153 -8.53 -10.33 1.22
C HIS A 153 -7.13 -10.74 1.71
N ASP A 154 -6.78 -12.03 1.60
CA ASP A 154 -5.49 -12.55 2.10
C ASP A 154 -4.28 -11.93 1.37
N PHE A 155 -4.45 -11.60 0.09
CA PHE A 155 -3.39 -10.94 -0.68
C PHE A 155 -3.30 -9.46 -0.34
N CYS A 156 -4.43 -8.77 -0.15
CA CYS A 156 -4.46 -7.39 0.35
C CYS A 156 -3.79 -7.30 1.72
N GLU A 157 -4.14 -8.18 2.66
CA GLU A 157 -3.56 -8.20 4.00
C GLU A 157 -2.05 -8.41 3.95
N ARG A 158 -1.58 -9.37 3.16
CA ARG A 158 -0.14 -9.61 2.97
C ARG A 158 0.57 -8.39 2.35
N ALA A 159 0.03 -7.81 1.29
CA ALA A 159 0.59 -6.62 0.65
C ALA A 159 0.60 -5.41 1.59
N TYR A 160 -0.44 -5.26 2.41
CA TYR A 160 -0.52 -4.24 3.45
C TYR A 160 0.57 -4.43 4.51
N HIS A 161 0.80 -5.65 5.02
CA HIS A 161 1.88 -5.89 5.97
C HIS A 161 3.27 -5.57 5.40
N VAL A 162 3.54 -5.97 4.16
CA VAL A 162 4.80 -5.61 3.48
C VAL A 162 4.93 -4.09 3.32
N CYS A 163 3.83 -3.39 3.03
CA CYS A 163 3.80 -1.93 3.01
C CYS A 163 4.14 -1.34 4.38
N LYS A 164 3.47 -1.80 5.44
CA LYS A 164 3.66 -1.33 6.81
C LYS A 164 5.10 -1.55 7.29
N ASP A 165 5.67 -2.73 7.04
CA ASP A 165 7.05 -3.07 7.40
C ASP A 165 8.09 -2.24 6.62
N SER A 166 7.70 -1.71 5.46
CA SER A 166 8.57 -0.83 4.66
C SER A 166 8.56 0.62 5.15
N ILE A 167 7.75 1.02 6.12
CA ILE A 167 7.73 2.39 6.67
C ILE A 167 8.92 2.55 7.62
N ARG A 168 9.99 3.18 7.12
CA ARG A 168 11.28 3.32 7.80
C ARG A 168 11.89 4.70 7.54
N VAL A 169 12.98 5.03 8.23
CA VAL A 169 13.64 6.37 8.13
C VAL A 169 14.11 6.66 6.70
N ASP A 170 14.58 5.66 5.98
CA ASP A 170 15.09 5.73 4.60
C ASP A 170 13.98 5.81 3.55
N THR A 171 12.79 5.30 3.84
CA THR A 171 11.65 5.23 2.90
C THR A 171 10.54 6.23 3.21
N ILE A 172 10.60 6.93 4.34
CA ILE A 172 9.53 7.83 4.80
C ILE A 172 9.19 8.92 3.78
N GLU A 173 10.15 9.39 3.00
CA GLU A 173 9.92 10.42 1.99
C GLU A 173 8.98 9.94 0.88
N ASP A 174 9.13 8.69 0.44
CA ASP A 174 8.25 8.07 -0.55
C ASP A 174 6.84 7.85 0.01
N TRP A 175 6.74 7.50 1.29
CA TRP A 175 5.46 7.36 1.98
C TRP A 175 4.75 8.71 2.16
N LEU A 176 5.48 9.76 2.51
CA LEU A 176 4.93 11.12 2.62
C LEU A 176 4.44 11.64 1.27
N LYS A 177 5.19 11.38 0.19
CA LYS A 177 4.75 11.70 -1.17
C LYS A 177 3.46 10.97 -1.51
N TRP A 178 3.41 9.65 -1.25
CA TRP A 178 2.21 8.85 -1.48
C TRP A 178 1.00 9.38 -0.69
N VAL A 179 1.19 9.71 0.60
CA VAL A 179 0.11 10.30 1.41
C VAL A 179 -0.37 11.61 0.80
N ASP A 180 0.52 12.49 0.33
CA ASP A 180 0.14 13.77 -0.29
C ASP A 180 -0.67 13.56 -1.57
N ASP A 181 -0.20 12.69 -2.46
CA ASP A 181 -0.85 12.34 -3.72
C ASP A 181 -2.27 11.80 -3.48
N HIS A 182 -2.48 11.08 -2.36
CA HIS A 182 -3.75 10.47 -2.02
C HIS A 182 -4.59 11.29 -1.03
N SER A 183 -4.09 12.38 -0.45
CA SER A 183 -4.81 13.18 0.57
C SER A 183 -5.91 14.07 -0.01
N SER A 184 -5.98 14.20 -1.34
CA SER A 184 -6.99 15.02 -2.00
C SER A 184 -8.11 14.15 -2.61
N PRO A 185 -9.38 14.31 -2.19
CA PRO A 185 -10.51 13.72 -2.91
C PRO A 185 -10.75 14.35 -4.30
N PHE A 186 -9.94 15.33 -4.72
CA PHE A 186 -10.14 16.14 -5.94
C PHE A 186 -9.04 15.99 -7.01
N ARG A 187 -8.06 15.11 -6.81
CA ARG A 187 -7.02 14.83 -7.83
C ARG A 187 -7.16 13.43 -8.41
N SER A 188 -8.35 13.07 -8.89
CA SER A 188 -8.37 12.14 -10.02
C SER A 188 -7.88 12.91 -11.24
N HIS A 189 -6.86 12.39 -11.89
CA HIS A 189 -6.30 12.95 -13.12
C HIS A 189 -7.36 12.90 -14.23
N SER A 190 -8.12 13.99 -14.40
CA SER A 190 -8.76 14.25 -15.70
C SER A 190 -7.64 14.58 -16.69
N PRO A 191 -7.43 13.79 -17.77
CA PRO A 191 -6.50 14.18 -18.80
C PRO A 191 -7.01 15.48 -19.42
N SER A 192 -6.16 16.50 -19.41
CA SER A 192 -6.39 17.76 -20.09
C SER A 192 -6.48 17.47 -21.59
N SER A 193 -7.70 17.31 -22.11
CA SER A 193 -7.97 17.44 -23.53
C SER A 193 -8.51 18.85 -23.79
N SER A 194 -7.76 19.53 -24.65
CA SER A 194 -7.97 20.87 -25.16
C SER A 194 -9.42 21.19 -25.51
N ALA A 195 -9.82 22.40 -25.13
CA ALA A 195 -11.09 23.02 -25.41
C ALA A 195 -11.44 23.06 -26.92
N VAL A 196 -12.63 22.58 -27.26
CA VAL A 196 -13.47 23.15 -28.33
C VAL A 196 -14.87 23.30 -27.77
N SER A 197 -15.36 24.54 -27.80
CA SER A 197 -16.61 24.99 -27.20
C SER A 197 -17.81 24.67 -28.09
N THR A 198 -18.87 24.10 -27.51
CA THR A 198 -20.26 24.29 -27.99
C THR A 198 -21.24 24.25 -26.81
N PRO A 199 -22.19 25.20 -26.68
CA PRO A 199 -23.16 25.23 -25.60
C PRO A 199 -24.51 24.62 -26.01
N ARG A 200 -25.08 23.71 -25.19
CA ARG A 200 -26.54 23.50 -25.17
C ARG A 200 -27.04 22.79 -23.90
N SER A 201 -27.62 23.61 -23.03
CA SER A 201 -28.86 23.46 -22.24
C SER A 201 -29.08 22.28 -21.26
N PRO A 202 -29.88 22.50 -20.19
CA PRO A 202 -29.77 21.78 -18.92
C PRO A 202 -30.91 20.78 -18.66
N SER A 203 -30.59 19.66 -18.00
CA SER A 203 -31.59 18.84 -17.29
C SER A 203 -30.96 18.16 -16.06
N PRO A 204 -31.78 17.76 -15.06
CA PRO A 204 -31.43 17.85 -13.64
C PRO A 204 -31.03 16.52 -13.00
N GLN A 205 -30.61 16.64 -11.75
CA GLN A 205 -30.41 15.62 -10.70
C GLN A 205 -28.94 15.31 -10.41
N SER A 206 -28.48 16.02 -9.40
CA SER A 206 -27.47 15.66 -8.41
C SER A 206 -27.41 14.16 -8.13
N ALA A 207 -26.64 13.44 -8.94
CA ALA A 207 -25.81 12.39 -8.39
C ALA A 207 -24.74 13.12 -7.58
N GLN A 208 -24.87 13.09 -6.25
CA GLN A 208 -23.73 13.24 -5.37
C GLN A 208 -22.65 12.31 -5.92
N GLU A 209 -21.63 12.86 -6.56
CA GLU A 209 -20.39 12.14 -6.84
C GLU A 209 -19.91 11.66 -5.46
N ALA A 210 -20.19 10.39 -5.16
CA ALA A 210 -19.62 9.73 -4.01
C ALA A 210 -18.11 9.97 -4.07
N PRO A 211 -17.45 10.28 -2.93
CA PRO A 211 -16.01 10.45 -2.93
C PRO A 211 -15.40 9.24 -3.63
N VAL A 212 -14.68 9.48 -4.73
CA VAL A 212 -14.06 8.42 -5.51
C VAL A 212 -13.22 7.62 -4.52
N ALA A 213 -13.71 6.43 -4.15
CA ALA A 213 -13.08 5.65 -3.11
C ALA A 213 -11.64 5.38 -3.57
N SER A 214 -10.68 5.62 -2.68
CA SER A 214 -9.27 5.33 -2.97
C SER A 214 -9.18 3.90 -3.52
N ILE A 215 -8.35 3.69 -4.55
CA ILE A 215 -8.14 2.35 -5.11
C ILE A 215 -7.64 1.36 -4.07
N TYR A 216 -7.02 1.84 -3.00
CA TYR A 216 -6.55 1.06 -1.85
C TYR A 216 -7.68 0.68 -0.85
N GLY A 217 -8.93 1.09 -1.09
CA GLY A 217 -10.06 0.85 -0.21
C GLY A 217 -9.78 1.31 1.24
N PRO A 218 -10.09 0.49 2.27
CA PRO A 218 -9.87 0.85 3.67
C PRO A 218 -8.37 0.94 4.04
N TYR A 219 -7.50 0.23 3.31
CA TYR A 219 -6.06 0.23 3.58
C TYR A 219 -5.41 1.59 3.33
N ALA A 220 -6.05 2.44 2.51
CA ALA A 220 -5.58 3.81 2.30
C ALA A 220 -5.48 4.58 3.62
N GLN A 221 -6.49 4.45 4.48
CA GLN A 221 -6.51 5.12 5.77
C GLN A 221 -5.58 4.43 6.77
N MET A 222 -5.58 3.09 6.80
CA MET A 222 -4.70 2.33 7.68
C MET A 222 -3.21 2.68 7.45
N LEU A 223 -2.77 2.75 6.19
CA LEU A 223 -1.40 3.14 5.86
C LEU A 223 -1.08 4.58 6.25
N ARG A 224 -2.03 5.52 6.16
CA ARG A 224 -1.83 6.89 6.67
C ARG A 224 -1.65 6.90 8.17
N ASP A 225 -2.47 6.12 8.89
CA ASP A 225 -2.40 6.01 10.33
C ASP A 225 -1.07 5.37 10.77
N ASP A 226 -0.59 4.36 10.04
CA ASP A 226 0.73 3.75 10.26
C ASP A 226 1.88 4.75 10.00
N VAL A 227 1.80 5.55 8.94
CA VAL A 227 2.78 6.62 8.67
C VAL A 227 2.76 7.67 9.79
N LEU A 228 1.58 8.06 10.26
CA LEU A 228 1.42 9.00 11.37
C LEU A 228 1.95 8.41 12.68
N GLU A 229 1.68 7.15 12.97
CA GLU A 229 2.22 6.43 14.12
C GLU A 229 3.74 6.38 14.07
N PHE A 230 4.31 6.04 12.91
CA PHE A 230 5.75 6.05 12.71
C PHE A 230 6.35 7.44 12.98
N LEU A 231 5.77 8.51 12.43
CA LEU A 231 6.26 9.88 12.65
C LEU A 231 6.15 10.34 14.10
N THR A 232 5.10 9.91 14.82
CA THR A 232 4.81 10.41 16.17
C THR A 232 5.48 9.59 17.27
N VAL A 233 5.69 8.29 17.06
CA VAL A 233 6.16 7.36 18.08
C VAL A 233 7.52 6.78 17.70
N SER A 234 7.59 6.08 16.56
CA SER A 234 8.77 5.28 16.21
C SER A 234 9.98 6.14 15.83
N LEU A 235 9.79 7.13 14.95
CA LEU A 235 10.86 7.98 14.43
C LEU A 235 11.54 8.80 15.54
N PRO A 236 10.83 9.50 16.45
CA PRO A 236 11.47 10.17 17.58
C PRO A 236 12.20 9.18 18.48
N SER A 237 11.62 8.01 18.76
CA SER A 237 12.26 6.99 19.61
C SER A 237 13.57 6.48 19.01
N ILE A 238 13.61 6.21 17.70
CA ILE A 238 14.82 5.75 17.00
C ILE A 238 15.91 6.83 17.05
N LEU A 239 15.60 8.05 16.62
CA LEU A 239 16.60 9.11 16.50
C LEU A 239 17.09 9.64 17.85
N LEU A 240 16.21 9.72 18.85
CA LEU A 240 16.59 10.22 20.18
C LEU A 240 17.33 9.15 20.99
N ALA A 241 17.01 7.85 20.84
CA ALA A 241 17.76 6.78 21.50
C ALA A 241 19.20 6.66 20.99
N GLU A 242 19.42 6.85 19.68
CA GLU A 242 20.78 6.88 19.10
C GLU A 242 21.63 8.02 19.70
N SER A 243 20.99 9.16 20.04
CA SER A 243 21.67 10.32 20.63
C SER A 243 22.14 10.10 22.07
N GLU A 244 21.60 9.15 22.83
CA GLU A 244 22.00 8.91 24.23
C GLU A 244 23.29 8.07 24.36
N THR A 245 23.63 7.28 23.34
CA THR A 245 24.83 6.42 23.35
C THR A 245 26.12 7.18 23.02
N THR A 246 26.02 8.29 22.30
CA THR A 246 27.10 9.25 22.12
C THR A 246 26.91 10.42 23.07
N LYS A 247 27.78 10.59 24.08
CA LYS A 247 27.86 11.81 24.91
C LYS A 247 28.22 13.02 24.04
N ALA A 248 27.25 13.53 23.29
CA ALA A 248 27.36 14.73 22.49
C ALA A 248 26.21 15.67 22.89
N GLU A 249 26.54 16.95 22.90
CA GLU A 249 25.81 18.03 23.53
C GLU A 249 24.34 18.13 23.10
N VAL A 250 23.53 18.59 24.05
CA VAL A 250 22.10 18.92 23.93
C VAL A 250 21.87 19.76 22.66
N GLY A 251 21.36 19.13 21.59
CA GLY A 251 20.72 19.82 20.46
C GLY A 251 21.32 19.66 19.05
N GLY A 252 22.28 18.78 18.80
CA GLY A 252 22.99 18.77 17.51
C GLY A 252 22.27 18.07 16.34
N ASP A 253 22.15 16.74 16.41
CA ASP A 253 21.99 15.93 15.19
C ASP A 253 20.63 15.24 15.08
N ALA A 254 20.17 14.56 16.14
CA ALA A 254 18.88 13.85 16.13
C ALA A 254 17.67 14.79 15.97
N THR A 255 17.69 15.94 16.66
CA THR A 255 16.64 16.96 16.52
C THR A 255 16.67 17.59 15.14
N GLU A 256 17.86 17.77 14.56
CA GLU A 256 18.02 18.32 13.21
C GLU A 256 17.55 17.34 12.13
N ALA A 257 17.81 16.03 12.31
CA ALA A 257 17.28 14.95 11.49
C ALA A 257 15.74 14.90 11.55
N LEU A 258 15.15 14.99 12.75
CA LEU A 258 13.70 15.13 12.91
C LEU A 258 13.17 16.36 12.19
N LEU A 259 13.81 17.52 12.36
CA LEU A 259 13.42 18.75 11.66
C LEU A 259 13.50 18.59 10.14
N ARG A 260 14.49 17.86 9.62
CA ARG A 260 14.61 17.57 8.18
C ARG A 260 13.39 16.81 7.68
N VAL A 261 12.98 15.74 8.38
CA VAL A 261 11.80 14.94 7.99
C VAL A 261 10.52 15.78 8.13
N PHE A 262 10.27 16.39 9.28
CA PHE A 262 9.06 17.18 9.55
C PHE A 262 8.93 18.42 8.66
N SER A 263 10.03 18.90 8.07
CA SER A 263 9.99 19.98 7.07
C SER A 263 9.37 19.58 5.72
N ARG A 264 9.22 18.27 5.44
CA ARG A 264 8.69 17.74 4.17
C ARG A 264 7.30 17.10 4.30
N VAL A 265 6.83 16.87 5.53
CA VAL A 265 5.54 16.22 5.82
C VAL A 265 4.35 17.04 5.26
N PRO A 266 3.32 16.45 4.64
CA PRO A 266 2.12 17.20 4.25
C PRO A 266 1.45 17.91 5.43
N PHE A 267 0.85 19.08 5.22
CA PHE A 267 0.32 19.91 6.32
C PHE A 267 -0.63 19.14 7.26
N ASP A 268 -1.54 18.34 6.72
CA ASP A 268 -2.56 17.66 7.52
C ASP A 268 -1.94 16.58 8.44
N ILE A 269 -0.91 15.89 7.95
CA ILE A 269 -0.13 14.94 8.76
C ILE A 269 0.76 15.68 9.76
N PHE A 270 1.40 16.78 9.36
CA PHE A 270 2.23 17.61 10.23
C PHE A 270 1.41 18.17 11.41
N LYS A 271 0.23 18.73 11.12
CA LYS A 271 -0.71 19.24 12.12
C LYS A 271 -1.11 18.15 13.09
N THR A 272 -1.59 17.02 12.56
CA THR A 272 -2.04 15.89 13.40
C THR A 272 -0.90 15.33 14.25
N ALA A 273 0.32 15.24 13.71
CA ALA A 273 1.48 14.76 14.44
C ALA A 273 1.88 15.70 15.60
N MET A 274 1.92 17.02 15.37
CA MET A 274 2.27 18.00 16.41
C MET A 274 1.20 18.15 17.49
N GLU A 275 -0.07 18.04 17.12
CA GLU A 275 -1.20 18.10 18.05
C GLU A 275 -1.37 16.78 18.83
N SER A 276 -0.79 15.68 18.34
CA SER A 276 -0.89 14.37 18.97
C SER A 276 -0.19 14.33 20.33
N PRO A 277 -0.84 13.84 21.41
CA PRO A 277 -0.17 13.63 22.69
C PRO A 277 0.91 12.53 22.61
N LYS A 278 0.87 11.66 21.58
CA LYS A 278 1.85 10.59 21.38
C LYS A 278 3.24 11.10 20.95
N PHE A 279 3.32 12.34 20.44
CA PHE A 279 4.59 12.92 20.00
C PHE A 279 5.43 13.41 21.18
N VAL A 280 6.41 12.62 21.61
CA VAL A 280 7.25 12.93 22.79
C VAL A 280 8.58 13.55 22.33
N ILE A 281 8.75 14.85 22.56
CA ILE A 281 9.99 15.60 22.26
C ILE A 281 10.45 16.46 23.46
N GLY A 282 9.97 16.13 24.67
CA GLY A 282 10.18 16.91 25.88
C GLY A 282 8.91 17.62 26.35
N SER A 283 9.05 18.87 26.81
CA SER A 283 7.93 19.67 27.31
C SER A 283 7.05 20.24 26.18
N ASP A 284 5.86 20.75 26.52
CA ASP A 284 5.02 21.47 25.56
C ASP A 284 5.73 22.70 24.97
N HIS A 285 6.61 23.34 25.73
CA HIS A 285 7.46 24.43 25.23
C HIS A 285 8.49 23.95 24.20
N ASP A 286 9.07 22.77 24.41
CA ASP A 286 10.03 22.18 23.44
C ASP A 286 9.31 21.76 22.17
N ARG A 287 8.12 21.17 22.29
CA ARG A 287 7.24 20.87 21.15
C ARG A 287 6.86 22.12 20.37
N PHE A 288 6.50 23.21 21.06
CA PHE A 288 6.21 24.49 20.43
C PHE A 288 7.43 25.06 19.68
N ARG A 289 8.62 25.03 20.32
CA ARG A 289 9.87 25.47 19.70
C ARG A 289 10.20 24.64 18.46
N PHE A 290 10.05 23.31 18.55
CA PHE A 290 10.25 22.38 17.45
C PHE A 290 9.29 22.67 16.29
N ALA A 291 7.99 22.77 16.56
CA ALA A 291 6.98 23.08 15.55
C ALA A 291 7.26 24.43 14.87
N LYS A 292 7.67 25.45 15.64
CA LYS A 292 8.08 26.75 15.10
C LYS A 292 9.29 26.64 14.17
N ALA A 293 10.31 25.87 14.56
CA ALA A 293 11.50 25.62 13.75
C ALA A 293 11.18 24.83 12.46
N ALA A 294 10.33 23.80 12.56
CA ALA A 294 9.86 23.03 11.42
C ALA A 294 9.10 23.93 10.43
N ILE A 295 8.13 24.73 10.90
CA ILE A 295 7.40 25.70 10.06
C ILE A 295 8.35 26.70 9.39
N ALA A 296 9.37 27.19 10.09
CA ALA A 296 10.37 28.09 9.50
C ALA A 296 11.12 27.43 8.32
N LYS A 297 11.51 26.15 8.45
CA LYS A 297 12.11 25.37 7.35
C LYS A 297 11.11 25.09 6.23
N ARG A 298 9.86 24.75 6.56
CA ARG A 298 8.79 24.49 5.59
C ARG A 298 8.52 25.69 4.68
N LYS A 299 8.62 26.91 5.19
CA LYS A 299 8.51 28.15 4.39
C LYS A 299 9.54 28.25 3.26
N GLN A 300 10.67 27.57 3.37
CA GLN A 300 11.70 27.55 2.32
C GLN A 300 11.32 26.64 1.15
N PHE A 301 10.49 25.61 1.39
CA PHE A 301 10.08 24.62 0.40
C PHE A 301 8.66 24.85 -0.13
N ALA A 302 7.73 25.29 0.72
CA ALA A 302 6.36 25.62 0.35
C ALA A 302 6.33 27.00 -0.31
N GLY A 303 6.41 27.04 -1.64
CA GLY A 303 6.26 28.26 -2.42
C GLY A 303 5.03 29.08 -1.96
N ARG A 304 5.17 30.42 -1.99
CA ARG A 304 4.35 31.57 -1.49
C ARG A 304 2.79 31.49 -1.35
N GLY A 305 2.14 30.34 -1.31
CA GLY A 305 0.67 30.17 -1.38
C GLY A 305 -0.06 29.94 -0.05
N ALA A 306 0.64 29.50 1.00
CA ALA A 306 0.03 29.22 2.31
C ALA A 306 0.95 29.67 3.46
N GLU A 307 0.36 30.30 4.47
CA GLU A 307 1.07 30.69 5.70
C GLU A 307 0.70 29.73 6.82
N GLU A 308 1.67 28.95 7.28
CA GLU A 308 1.54 28.07 8.45
C GLU A 308 2.02 28.81 9.71
N SER A 309 1.32 28.60 10.83
CA SER A 309 1.66 29.15 12.14
C SER A 309 1.39 28.16 13.26
N VAL A 310 2.13 28.30 14.36
CA VAL A 310 1.96 27.52 15.58
C VAL A 310 1.52 28.44 16.72
N VAL A 311 0.56 27.99 17.51
CA VAL A 311 0.04 28.71 18.68
C VAL A 311 0.10 27.78 19.89
N LEU A 312 0.43 28.34 21.06
CA LEU A 312 0.28 27.64 22.32
C LEU A 312 -1.14 27.91 22.84
N ALA A 313 -1.95 26.86 22.96
CA ALA A 313 -3.25 26.97 23.60
C ALA A 313 -3.05 27.14 25.11
N VAL A 314 -3.77 28.10 25.70
CA VAL A 314 -3.83 28.29 27.14
C VAL A 314 -5.12 27.64 27.62
N GLY A 315 -5.05 26.39 28.08
CA GLY A 315 -6.21 25.63 28.58
C GLY A 315 -5.87 24.20 29.04
N GLU A 316 -6.72 23.61 29.87
CA GLU A 316 -6.53 22.27 30.49
C GLU A 316 -6.78 21.11 29.52
N GLY A 317 -5.98 21.00 28.45
CA GLY A 317 -6.05 19.90 27.49
C GLY A 317 -4.67 19.29 27.19
N LYS A 318 -4.59 17.96 27.06
CA LYS A 318 -3.37 17.28 26.59
C LYS A 318 -3.15 17.62 25.11
N GLY A 319 -2.20 18.50 24.81
CA GLY A 319 -1.88 18.95 23.46
C GLY A 319 -1.89 20.47 23.32
N ASN A 320 -1.06 21.17 24.09
CA ASN A 320 -1.05 22.63 24.14
C ASN A 320 -0.51 23.31 22.88
N VAL A 321 -0.11 22.57 21.83
CA VAL A 321 0.43 23.12 20.59
C VAL A 321 -0.58 22.92 19.46
N HIS A 322 -1.04 24.00 18.85
CA HIS A 322 -1.98 23.98 17.74
C HIS A 322 -1.33 24.54 16.46
N ILE A 323 -1.54 23.85 15.34
CA ILE A 323 -0.99 24.25 14.04
C ILE A 323 -2.11 24.74 13.13
N THR A 324 -1.95 25.93 12.57
CA THR A 324 -2.93 26.57 11.68
C THR A 324 -2.30 26.92 10.34
N ARG A 325 -3.11 26.86 9.27
CA ARG A 325 -2.70 27.25 7.90
C ARG A 325 -3.71 28.22 7.30
N LYS A 326 -3.22 29.39 6.87
CA LYS A 326 -3.99 30.39 6.14
C LYS A 326 -3.67 30.29 4.65
N VAL A 327 -4.63 29.86 3.85
CA VAL A 327 -4.51 29.84 2.39
C VAL A 327 -4.82 31.23 1.84
N ARG A 328 -3.88 31.86 1.11
CA ARG A 328 -4.14 33.16 0.48
C ARG A 328 -5.07 32.95 -0.73
N ARG A 329 -6.34 33.34 -0.62
CA ARG A 329 -7.27 33.32 -1.77
C ARG A 329 -6.78 34.32 -2.84
N LYS A 330 -6.64 33.88 -4.10
CA LYS A 330 -6.39 34.78 -5.23
C LYS A 330 -7.56 35.75 -5.36
N ALA A 331 -7.27 37.05 -5.46
CA ALA A 331 -8.29 38.06 -5.66
C ALA A 331 -9.02 37.81 -7.00
N LEU A 332 -10.33 37.56 -6.93
CA LEU A 332 -11.20 37.52 -8.11
C LEU A 332 -11.30 38.96 -8.63
N TRP A 333 -10.77 39.20 -9.83
CA TRP A 333 -10.86 40.48 -10.51
C TRP A 333 -12.32 40.68 -10.94
N LYS A 334 -12.95 41.74 -10.43
CA LYS A 334 -14.24 42.20 -10.94
C LYS A 334 -14.03 42.74 -12.35
N VAL A 335 -14.69 42.15 -13.33
CA VAL A 335 -14.83 42.76 -14.66
C VAL A 335 -15.75 43.97 -14.48
N ALA A 336 -15.22 45.17 -14.74
CA ALA A 336 -16.03 46.38 -14.81
C ALA A 336 -16.93 46.32 -16.04
N LYS A 337 -18.19 46.73 -15.87
CA LYS A 337 -19.24 46.74 -16.90
C LYS A 337 -18.93 47.66 -18.06
#